data_AF-A0A950B3B1-F1
#
_entry.id   AF-A0A950B3B1-F1
#
_cell.length_a   1.000
_cell.length_b   1.000
_cell.length_c   1.000
_cell.angle_alpha   90.00
_cell.angle_beta   90.00
_cell.angle_gamma   90.00
#
_symmetry.space_group_name_H-M   'P 1'
#
loop_
_entity.id
_entity.type
_entity.pdbx_description
1 polymer ?
#
loop_
_entity_poly.entity_id
_entity_poly.type
_entity_poly.pdbx_seq_one_letter_code
_entity_poly.pdbx_strand_id
1 'polypeptide(L)'
;MRKTRGRVLSVIGVALLVVFIGAKMGSHGWLSLDRTQHQAQQAAPLVWPPAPAAADDGLCHTVRLTLAQVDKAQEQGLAIDQGRRCITRVAMAEHEAATARRAVARQQRAALQAEQAGIEQAMEQQIASGAMGLQNLMQARAGKSTQIATALLSGARAVIQPMPVPPATQFVPMGYQSGALKLRAFVTPDPGDGGKQPLMVWLTGGDTNSLGEFWTEGDAANDQSASAFRKAGMAMLFPALRGGNDNPGQREYFWGEVQDVAAAMLQAAQLPYVDASRIYLRGHSTGATLALLTAAAGLPVQGVFAFGPVDDVGGYDWPVKWSLLPAEEKWLRSPLYWLHAIKSPTWIIEGSRRPSNINSLDRLCAAPRSQQVHCVSVQGADHFSVLQPLTRRIAGQLVMGRPLQLQRDEKL
;
A
#
# COMPACT_ATOMS: atom_id res chain seq x y z
N MET A 1 -55.25 -38.36 -15.61
CA MET A 1 -55.89 -38.63 -16.93
C MET A 1 -55.65 -37.44 -17.87
N ARG A 2 -55.97 -37.59 -19.17
CA ARG A 2 -56.08 -36.60 -20.29
C ARG A 2 -55.66 -35.12 -20.02
N LYS A 3 -54.65 -34.55 -20.72
CA LYS A 3 -54.61 -34.01 -22.12
C LYS A 3 -55.26 -32.59 -22.23
N THR A 4 -54.80 -31.59 -23.03
CA THR A 4 -53.78 -31.51 -24.12
C THR A 4 -53.41 -30.06 -24.56
N ARG A 5 -52.15 -29.84 -25.05
CA ARG A 5 -51.67 -28.89 -26.13
C ARG A 5 -51.81 -27.36 -25.90
N GLY A 6 -50.99 -26.45 -26.49
CA GLY A 6 -49.87 -26.50 -27.49
C GLY A 6 -50.28 -25.91 -28.86
N ARG A 7 -49.55 -25.08 -29.62
CA ARG A 7 -48.10 -24.75 -29.85
C ARG A 7 -47.70 -23.33 -29.33
N VAL A 8 -46.50 -22.71 -29.43
CA VAL A 8 -45.18 -22.86 -30.15
C VAL A 8 -45.04 -22.20 -31.56
N LEU A 9 -43.83 -21.66 -31.88
CA LEU A 9 -43.33 -20.93 -33.09
C LEU A 9 -43.59 -19.40 -33.12
N SER A 10 -42.73 -18.50 -33.67
CA SER A 10 -41.38 -18.61 -34.31
C SER A 10 -40.51 -17.33 -34.16
N VAL A 11 -39.36 -17.23 -34.86
CA VAL A 11 -38.42 -16.07 -34.96
C VAL A 11 -38.20 -15.65 -36.44
N ILE A 12 -37.55 -14.49 -36.69
CA ILE A 12 -36.93 -13.96 -37.94
C ILE A 12 -37.74 -12.89 -38.70
N GLY A 13 -37.05 -11.78 -39.07
CA GLY A 13 -37.51 -10.75 -40.01
C GLY A 13 -36.49 -9.59 -40.11
N VAL A 14 -36.03 -9.23 -41.32
CA VAL A 14 -34.99 -8.20 -41.57
C VAL A 14 -35.55 -7.05 -42.43
N ALA A 15 -34.94 -5.87 -42.31
CA ALA A 15 -35.37 -4.61 -42.94
C ALA A 15 -35.37 -4.61 -44.48
N LEU A 16 -36.28 -3.82 -45.08
CA LEU A 16 -36.05 -2.89 -46.21
C LEU A 16 -37.36 -2.28 -46.73
N LEU A 17 -37.45 -0.95 -46.82
CA LEU A 17 -38.00 -0.24 -47.99
C LEU A 17 -37.63 1.27 -47.98
N VAL A 18 -37.54 1.87 -49.17
CA VAL A 18 -37.19 3.29 -49.40
C VAL A 18 -37.97 3.79 -50.64
N VAL A 19 -37.97 5.12 -50.86
CA VAL A 19 -38.32 5.87 -52.10
C VAL A 19 -39.78 6.36 -52.22
N PHE A 20 -39.91 7.54 -52.83
CA PHE A 20 -41.10 8.35 -53.14
C PHE A 20 -41.76 9.08 -51.94
N ILE A 21 -42.23 10.33 -52.04
CA ILE A 21 -42.39 11.26 -53.19
C ILE A 21 -41.60 12.57 -52.91
N GLY A 22 -41.19 13.31 -53.96
CA GLY A 22 -40.46 14.58 -53.82
C GLY A 22 -41.10 15.78 -54.55
N ALA A 23 -40.43 16.92 -54.39
CA ALA A 23 -40.56 18.18 -55.15
C ALA A 23 -41.85 19.01 -55.05
N LYS A 24 -41.75 20.16 -54.35
CA LYS A 24 -42.25 21.43 -54.89
C LYS A 24 -41.42 22.64 -54.41
N MET A 25 -40.91 23.40 -55.39
CA MET A 25 -40.56 24.84 -55.46
C MET A 25 -40.46 25.67 -54.15
N GLY A 26 -39.51 26.60 -53.99
CA GLY A 26 -38.45 27.04 -54.91
C GLY A 26 -37.90 28.44 -54.57
N SER A 27 -36.71 28.77 -55.06
CA SER A 27 -36.05 30.10 -55.12
C SER A 27 -36.08 31.01 -53.87
N HIS A 28 -34.93 31.14 -53.19
CA HIS A 28 -34.23 32.42 -52.97
C HIS A 28 -32.80 32.14 -52.45
N GLY A 29 -31.84 33.02 -52.75
CA GLY A 29 -30.52 33.03 -52.09
C GLY A 29 -29.44 32.08 -52.62
N TRP A 30 -29.10 32.15 -53.92
CA TRP A 30 -27.80 31.63 -54.39
C TRP A 30 -26.67 32.54 -53.89
N LEU A 31 -26.02 32.15 -52.78
CA LEU A 31 -24.70 32.65 -52.39
C LEU A 31 -23.64 31.59 -52.73
N SER A 32 -22.57 32.02 -53.40
CA SER A 32 -21.58 31.13 -53.97
C SER A 32 -20.81 30.32 -52.92
N LEU A 33 -20.96 29.00 -52.94
CA LEU A 33 -20.14 28.03 -52.21
C LEU A 33 -18.80 27.78 -52.93
N ASP A 34 -18.12 28.84 -53.36
CA ASP A 34 -16.92 28.76 -54.22
C ASP A 34 -15.80 29.71 -53.76
N ARG A 35 -15.54 29.75 -52.44
CA ARG A 35 -14.37 30.46 -51.89
C ARG A 35 -13.75 29.96 -50.59
N THR A 36 -13.96 28.69 -50.23
CA THR A 36 -13.22 28.03 -49.14
C THR A 36 -12.57 26.70 -49.54
N GLN A 37 -12.14 26.55 -50.81
CA GLN A 37 -10.92 25.79 -51.09
C GLN A 37 -9.68 26.58 -50.62
N HIS A 38 -9.65 26.91 -49.32
CA HIS A 38 -8.39 27.27 -48.69
C HIS A 38 -7.52 26.01 -48.70
N GLN A 39 -6.33 26.15 -49.27
CA GLN A 39 -5.42 25.07 -49.55
C GLN A 39 -5.24 24.17 -48.31
N ALA A 40 -5.61 22.90 -48.45
CA ALA A 40 -4.99 21.84 -47.66
C ALA A 40 -3.53 21.69 -48.12
N GLN A 41 -2.70 22.69 -47.80
CA GLN A 41 -1.26 22.56 -47.87
C GLN A 41 -0.92 21.33 -47.03
N GLN A 42 -0.29 20.34 -47.66
CA GLN A 42 0.23 19.18 -46.95
C GLN A 42 1.22 19.72 -45.92
N ALA A 43 0.83 19.70 -44.64
CA ALA A 43 1.66 20.21 -43.56
C ALA A 43 2.99 19.44 -43.60
N ALA A 44 4.08 20.17 -43.83
CA ALA A 44 5.39 19.57 -44.04
C ALA A 44 5.71 18.61 -42.87
N PRO A 45 6.17 17.38 -43.13
CA PRO A 45 6.30 16.35 -42.11
C PRO A 45 7.16 16.85 -40.95
N LEU A 46 6.67 16.66 -39.72
CA LEU A 46 7.21 17.29 -38.52
C LEU A 46 8.61 16.75 -38.16
N VAL A 47 9.63 17.39 -38.71
CA VAL A 47 11.05 17.08 -38.45
C VAL A 47 11.35 17.23 -36.97
N TRP A 48 11.73 16.13 -36.34
CA TRP A 48 12.07 16.04 -34.92
C TRP A 48 13.16 14.98 -34.70
N PRO A 49 14.25 15.26 -33.96
CA PRO A 49 14.54 16.54 -33.30
C PRO A 49 14.77 17.69 -34.32
N PRO A 50 14.57 18.96 -33.92
CA PRO A 50 14.94 20.11 -34.73
C PRO A 50 16.47 20.17 -34.92
N ALA A 51 16.94 20.88 -35.96
CA ALA A 51 18.37 21.09 -36.15
C ALA A 51 18.98 21.86 -34.96
N PRO A 52 20.23 21.55 -34.54
CA PRO A 52 20.89 22.27 -33.46
C PRO A 52 21.22 23.71 -33.87
N ALA A 53 21.25 24.61 -32.89
CA ALA A 53 21.82 25.93 -33.05
C ALA A 53 23.34 25.85 -33.26
N ALA A 54 23.94 26.92 -33.80
CA ALA A 54 25.38 27.04 -33.86
C ALA A 54 26.01 26.97 -32.45
N ALA A 55 27.25 26.49 -32.34
CA ALA A 55 27.89 26.18 -31.06
C ALA A 55 28.16 27.41 -30.17
N ASP A 56 28.15 28.60 -30.77
CA ASP A 56 28.37 29.92 -30.18
C ASP A 56 27.09 30.60 -29.66
N ASP A 57 25.89 30.16 -30.05
CA ASP A 57 24.66 30.65 -29.41
C ASP A 57 24.56 30.10 -27.97
N GLY A 58 24.94 30.91 -26.99
CA GLY A 58 24.92 30.50 -25.57
C GLY A 58 23.54 30.22 -24.98
N LEU A 59 22.44 30.59 -25.66
CA LEU A 59 21.07 30.44 -25.15
C LEU A 59 20.33 29.28 -25.82
N CYS A 60 20.30 29.26 -27.15
CA CYS A 60 19.53 28.26 -27.91
C CYS A 60 20.28 26.94 -28.07
N HIS A 61 19.59 25.82 -27.85
CA HIS A 61 20.03 24.49 -28.26
C HIS A 61 19.62 24.19 -29.71
N THR A 62 18.44 24.65 -30.15
CA THR A 62 17.90 24.42 -31.51
C THR A 62 17.90 25.69 -32.35
N VAL A 63 17.86 25.52 -33.68
CA VAL A 63 17.39 26.60 -34.58
C VAL A 63 15.98 27.05 -34.22
N ARG A 64 15.55 28.19 -34.80
CA ARG A 64 14.21 28.75 -34.62
C ARG A 64 13.12 27.78 -35.07
N LEU A 65 12.30 27.34 -34.13
CA LEU A 65 11.24 26.35 -34.32
C LEU A 65 10.07 26.88 -35.17
N THR A 66 9.43 25.97 -35.90
CA THR A 66 8.07 26.14 -36.42
C THR A 66 7.04 26.00 -35.30
N LEU A 67 5.77 26.40 -35.53
CA LEU A 67 4.73 26.26 -34.50
C LEU A 67 4.50 24.79 -34.10
N ALA A 68 4.37 23.88 -35.08
CA ALA A 68 4.25 22.44 -34.80
C ALA A 68 5.46 21.83 -34.05
N GLN A 69 6.65 22.45 -34.13
CA GLN A 69 7.80 22.07 -33.30
C GLN A 69 7.76 22.70 -31.90
N VAL A 70 7.16 23.88 -31.73
CA VAL A 70 6.86 24.48 -30.42
C VAL A 70 5.84 23.62 -29.67
N ASP A 71 4.75 23.24 -30.33
CA ASP A 71 3.69 22.41 -29.76
C ASP A 71 4.27 21.06 -29.27
N LYS A 72 5.02 20.36 -30.14
CA LYS A 72 5.69 19.09 -29.80
C LYS A 72 6.76 19.22 -28.72
N ALA A 73 7.46 20.35 -28.64
CA ALA A 73 8.39 20.61 -27.54
C ALA A 73 7.62 20.75 -26.21
N GLN A 74 6.48 21.44 -26.20
CA GLN A 74 5.62 21.57 -25.02
C GLN A 74 5.00 20.23 -24.59
N GLU A 75 4.54 19.40 -25.54
CA GLU A 75 4.08 18.01 -25.27
C GLU A 75 5.16 17.17 -24.59
N GLN A 76 6.43 17.35 -24.95
CA GLN A 76 7.58 16.65 -24.36
C GLN A 76 8.09 17.33 -23.07
N GLY A 77 7.48 18.43 -22.62
CA GLY A 77 7.87 19.18 -21.43
C GLY A 77 9.21 19.91 -21.56
N LEU A 78 9.62 20.23 -22.79
CA LEU A 78 10.81 21.04 -23.08
C LEU A 78 10.44 22.53 -23.01
N ALA A 79 11.11 23.29 -22.15
CA ALA A 79 10.90 24.73 -22.05
C ALA A 79 11.52 25.48 -23.25
N ILE A 80 10.83 26.53 -23.69
CA ILE A 80 11.09 27.24 -24.95
C ILE A 80 11.24 28.72 -24.67
N ASP A 81 12.32 29.34 -25.15
CA ASP A 81 12.41 30.79 -25.19
C ASP A 81 11.44 31.35 -26.23
N GLN A 82 10.45 32.13 -25.79
CA GLN A 82 9.37 32.61 -26.66
C GLN A 82 9.83 33.70 -27.64
N GLY A 83 10.88 34.46 -27.30
CA GLY A 83 11.41 35.53 -28.16
C GLY A 83 12.12 34.98 -29.41
N ARG A 84 13.03 34.02 -29.22
CA ARG A 84 13.75 33.33 -30.30
C ARG A 84 12.97 32.16 -30.89
N ARG A 85 11.98 31.61 -30.16
CA ARG A 85 11.32 30.31 -30.41
C ARG A 85 12.34 29.19 -30.55
N CYS A 86 13.15 28.95 -29.52
CA CYS A 86 14.12 27.85 -29.48
C CYS A 86 14.02 27.08 -28.17
N ILE A 87 14.35 25.79 -28.17
CA ILE A 87 14.62 25.07 -26.92
C ILE A 87 15.92 25.65 -26.36
N THR A 88 15.96 26.02 -25.08
CA THR A 88 17.19 26.56 -24.48
C THR A 88 18.16 25.44 -24.12
N ARG A 89 19.47 25.75 -24.04
CA ARG A 89 20.49 24.75 -23.63
C ARG A 89 20.22 24.20 -22.23
N VAL A 90 19.72 25.03 -21.31
CA VAL A 90 19.28 24.63 -19.97
C VAL A 90 18.11 23.66 -20.05
N ALA A 91 17.04 24.01 -20.78
CA ALA A 91 15.85 23.17 -20.90
C ALA A 91 16.14 21.79 -21.52
N MET A 92 17.05 21.72 -22.52
CA MET A 92 17.46 20.44 -23.07
C MET A 92 18.27 19.62 -22.06
N ALA A 93 19.27 20.21 -21.40
CA ALA A 93 20.08 19.51 -20.39
C ALA A 93 19.23 19.01 -19.19
N GLU A 94 18.24 19.79 -18.75
CA GLU A 94 17.27 19.37 -17.72
C GLU A 94 16.41 18.20 -18.19
N HIS A 95 15.93 18.23 -19.44
CA HIS A 95 15.13 17.16 -20.03
C HIS A 95 15.95 15.87 -20.25
N GLU A 96 17.19 15.98 -20.71
CA GLU A 96 18.15 14.88 -20.82
C GLU A 96 18.43 14.26 -19.44
N ALA A 97 18.74 15.08 -18.43
CA ALA A 97 18.97 14.63 -17.06
C ALA A 97 17.69 14.05 -16.40
N ALA A 98 16.50 14.55 -16.74
CA ALA A 98 15.23 13.95 -16.32
C ALA A 98 14.97 12.61 -17.02
N THR A 99 15.31 12.50 -18.30
CA THR A 99 15.17 11.27 -19.09
C THR A 99 16.16 10.19 -18.63
N ALA A 100 17.41 10.55 -18.33
CA ALA A 100 18.38 9.66 -17.72
C ALA A 100 17.91 9.14 -16.35
N ARG A 101 17.41 10.02 -15.47
CA ARG A 101 16.82 9.62 -14.18
C ARG A 101 15.61 8.68 -14.36
N ARG A 102 14.73 8.96 -15.32
CA ARG A 102 13.59 8.09 -15.67
C ARG A 102 14.05 6.73 -16.22
N ALA A 103 15.11 6.69 -17.02
CA ALA A 103 15.68 5.45 -17.54
C ALA A 103 16.29 4.59 -16.43
N VAL A 104 17.08 5.19 -15.52
CA VAL A 104 17.64 4.50 -14.34
C VAL A 104 16.51 3.98 -13.44
N ALA A 105 15.51 4.79 -13.12
CA ALA A 105 14.36 4.35 -12.31
C ALA A 105 13.55 3.23 -13.00
N ARG A 106 13.41 3.26 -14.33
CA ARG A 106 12.78 2.18 -15.11
C ARG A 106 13.63 0.90 -15.08
N GLN A 107 14.96 1.01 -15.17
CA GLN A 107 15.88 -0.12 -15.09
C GLN A 107 15.90 -0.74 -13.69
N GLN A 108 15.91 0.08 -12.64
CA GLN A 108 15.77 -0.36 -11.25
C GLN A 108 14.43 -1.07 -11.03
N ARG A 109 13.31 -0.50 -11.51
CA ARG A 109 12.00 -1.15 -11.44
C ARG A 109 11.95 -2.46 -12.23
N ALA A 110 12.55 -2.52 -13.41
CA ALA A 110 12.63 -3.76 -14.20
C ALA A 110 13.51 -4.82 -13.53
N ALA A 111 14.60 -4.43 -12.88
CA ALA A 111 15.45 -5.34 -12.10
C ALA A 111 14.71 -5.87 -10.86
N LEU A 112 13.98 -5.00 -10.13
CA LEU A 112 13.10 -5.42 -9.03
C LEU A 112 11.99 -6.34 -9.53
N GLN A 113 11.40 -6.11 -10.70
CA GLN A 113 10.40 -6.99 -11.29
C GLN A 113 10.98 -8.34 -11.78
N ALA A 114 12.24 -8.37 -12.22
CA ALA A 114 12.94 -9.61 -12.57
C ALA A 114 13.35 -10.41 -11.32
N GLU A 115 13.79 -9.73 -10.25
CA GLU A 115 14.02 -10.36 -8.95
C GLU A 115 12.72 -10.90 -8.34
N GLN A 116 11.64 -10.11 -8.37
CA GLN A 116 10.28 -10.51 -7.99
C GLN A 116 9.85 -11.78 -8.73
N ALA A 117 9.99 -11.83 -10.06
CA ALA A 117 9.63 -12.99 -10.86
C ALA A 117 10.51 -14.22 -10.56
N GLY A 118 11.80 -14.03 -10.24
CA GLY A 118 12.68 -15.11 -9.79
C GLY A 118 12.28 -15.66 -8.41
N ILE A 119 11.84 -14.78 -7.50
CA ILE A 119 11.27 -15.18 -6.20
C ILE A 119 9.93 -15.91 -6.41
N GLU A 120 9.06 -15.43 -7.28
CA GLU A 120 7.78 -16.06 -7.61
C GLU A 120 7.99 -17.46 -8.19
N GLN A 121 8.96 -17.65 -9.10
CA GLN A 121 9.32 -18.98 -9.62
C GLN A 121 9.90 -19.91 -8.54
N ALA A 122 10.75 -19.40 -7.63
CA ALA A 122 11.24 -20.17 -6.50
C ALA A 122 10.12 -20.55 -5.52
N MET A 123 9.16 -19.65 -5.32
CA MET A 123 7.95 -19.88 -4.50
C MET A 123 7.05 -20.94 -5.16
N GLU A 124 6.79 -20.85 -6.47
CA GLU A 124 6.04 -21.85 -7.23
C GLU A 124 6.69 -23.24 -7.14
N GLN A 125 8.02 -23.33 -7.22
CA GLN A 125 8.75 -24.60 -7.03
C GLN A 125 8.57 -25.17 -5.60
N GLN A 126 8.53 -24.33 -4.57
CA GLN A 126 8.27 -24.74 -3.19
C GLN A 126 6.78 -25.02 -2.88
N ILE A 127 5.86 -24.51 -3.69
CA ILE A 127 4.44 -24.91 -3.68
C ILE A 127 4.28 -26.27 -4.38
N ALA A 128 4.89 -26.44 -5.56
CA ALA A 128 4.81 -27.65 -6.38
C ALA A 128 5.47 -28.87 -5.72
N SER A 129 6.51 -28.66 -4.90
CA SER A 129 7.11 -29.71 -4.05
C SER A 129 6.30 -30.04 -2.80
N GLY A 130 5.17 -29.36 -2.57
CA GLY A 130 4.32 -29.51 -1.38
C GLY A 130 4.89 -28.90 -0.10
N ALA A 131 6.08 -28.28 -0.15
CA ALA A 131 6.77 -27.80 1.04
C ALA A 131 6.02 -26.68 1.77
N MET A 132 5.48 -25.68 1.04
CA MET A 132 4.84 -24.51 1.66
C MET A 132 3.34 -24.61 1.90
N GLY A 133 2.62 -25.50 1.21
CA GLY A 133 1.15 -25.53 1.21
C GLY A 133 0.47 -25.76 2.58
N LEU A 134 1.23 -26.06 3.63
CA LEU A 134 0.79 -26.23 5.02
C LEU A 134 1.58 -25.39 6.04
N GLN A 135 2.61 -24.64 5.61
CA GLN A 135 3.52 -23.93 6.52
C GLN A 135 3.09 -22.47 6.75
N ASN A 136 3.21 -22.02 8.00
CA ASN A 136 3.12 -20.61 8.37
C ASN A 136 4.50 -19.92 8.28
N LEU A 137 4.53 -18.59 8.36
CA LEU A 137 5.76 -17.80 8.25
C LEU A 137 6.82 -18.21 9.30
N MET A 138 6.39 -18.61 10.50
CA MET A 138 7.29 -19.03 11.58
C MET A 138 7.93 -20.40 11.31
N GLN A 139 7.21 -21.32 10.67
CA GLN A 139 7.75 -22.61 10.21
C GLN A 139 8.76 -22.40 9.07
N ALA A 140 8.45 -21.53 8.11
CA ALA A 140 9.35 -21.21 7.01
C ALA A 140 10.63 -20.46 7.44
N ARG A 141 10.61 -19.78 8.59
CA ARG A 141 11.78 -19.17 9.27
C ARG A 141 12.50 -20.12 10.23
N ALA A 142 11.97 -21.32 10.52
CA ALA A 142 12.55 -22.22 11.51
C ALA A 142 13.97 -22.67 11.09
N GLY A 143 14.90 -22.67 12.05
CA GLY A 143 16.32 -22.99 11.79
C GLY A 143 17.11 -21.92 11.03
N LYS A 144 16.48 -20.86 10.51
CA LYS A 144 17.14 -19.79 9.74
C LYS A 144 17.55 -18.63 10.66
N SER A 145 18.79 -18.18 10.52
CA SER A 145 19.31 -16.98 11.18
C SER A 145 19.41 -15.84 10.17
N THR A 146 19.03 -14.63 10.58
CA THR A 146 19.08 -13.46 9.70
C THR A 146 20.49 -12.87 9.57
N GLN A 147 20.86 -12.53 8.33
CA GLN A 147 22.10 -11.85 7.98
C GLN A 147 21.95 -10.32 7.94
N ILE A 148 20.78 -9.77 8.33
CA ILE A 148 20.44 -8.33 8.25
C ILE A 148 21.56 -7.39 8.70
N ALA A 149 22.32 -7.76 9.74
CA ALA A 149 23.46 -7.00 10.28
C ALA A 149 24.59 -6.74 9.26
N THR A 150 24.81 -7.60 8.27
CA THR A 150 25.83 -7.41 7.22
C THR A 150 25.38 -6.46 6.11
N ALA A 151 24.06 -6.29 5.96
CA ALA A 151 23.45 -5.43 4.94
C ALA A 151 23.16 -4.00 5.43
N LEU A 152 23.30 -3.72 6.72
CA LEU A 152 23.03 -2.39 7.28
C LEU A 152 23.99 -1.31 6.73
N LEU A 153 23.46 -0.11 6.49
CA LEU A 153 24.28 1.07 6.21
C LEU A 153 24.99 1.58 7.46
N SER A 154 26.11 2.28 7.26
CA SER A 154 26.73 3.10 8.31
C SER A 154 25.70 4.09 8.86
N GLY A 155 25.47 4.08 10.17
CA GLY A 155 24.43 4.89 10.82
C GLY A 155 23.04 4.25 10.91
N ALA A 156 22.84 3.02 10.42
CA ALA A 156 21.55 2.31 10.51
C ALA A 156 21.10 1.95 11.95
N ARG A 157 21.99 2.09 12.96
CA ARG A 157 21.61 1.97 14.36
C ARG A 157 20.86 3.24 14.78
N ALA A 158 19.56 3.10 15.06
CA ALA A 158 18.78 4.16 15.67
C ALA A 158 19.42 4.65 16.98
N VAL A 159 19.25 5.94 17.28
CA VAL A 159 19.61 6.50 18.59
C VAL A 159 18.73 5.85 19.66
N ILE A 160 19.33 5.37 20.74
CA ILE A 160 18.58 4.82 21.89
C ILE A 160 17.74 5.96 22.49
N GLN A 161 16.43 5.75 22.54
CA GLN A 161 15.48 6.68 23.14
C GLN A 161 15.00 6.07 24.47
N PRO A 162 14.72 6.85 25.53
CA PRO A 162 14.03 6.30 26.69
C PRO A 162 12.64 5.80 26.28
N MET A 163 12.09 4.83 27.02
CA MET A 163 10.65 4.53 26.93
C MET A 163 9.83 5.77 27.33
N PRO A 164 8.71 6.05 26.64
CA PRO A 164 7.86 7.19 26.93
C PRO A 164 7.12 7.01 28.27
N VAL A 165 6.60 8.11 28.83
CA VAL A 165 5.89 8.11 30.12
C VAL A 165 4.41 8.49 29.89
N PRO A 166 3.53 7.53 29.57
CA PRO A 166 2.10 7.78 29.45
C PRO A 166 1.47 8.13 30.81
N PRO A 167 0.29 8.79 30.83
CA PRO A 167 -0.51 8.90 32.04
C PRO A 167 -0.88 7.50 32.59
N ALA A 168 -0.53 7.23 33.85
CA ALA A 168 -0.75 5.93 34.50
C ALA A 168 -2.24 5.50 34.55
N THR A 169 -3.15 6.47 34.48
CA THR A 169 -4.61 6.25 34.37
C THR A 169 -5.06 5.75 33.00
N GLN A 170 -4.20 5.80 31.98
CA GLN A 170 -4.47 5.30 30.64
C GLN A 170 -3.63 4.06 30.30
N PHE A 171 -2.37 4.02 30.76
CA PHE A 171 -1.44 2.92 30.46
C PHE A 171 -0.44 2.67 31.58
N VAL A 172 -0.14 1.41 31.83
CA VAL A 172 0.91 0.93 32.75
C VAL A 172 1.96 0.09 31.99
N PRO A 173 3.23 0.07 32.43
CA PRO A 173 4.26 -0.74 31.78
C PRO A 173 4.06 -2.23 32.04
N MET A 174 4.28 -3.05 30.99
CA MET A 174 4.26 -4.51 31.03
C MET A 174 5.60 -5.04 30.52
N GLY A 175 6.25 -5.94 31.26
CA GLY A 175 7.42 -6.67 30.78
C GLY A 175 7.01 -7.98 30.10
N TYR A 176 7.73 -8.39 29.05
CA TYR A 176 7.51 -9.68 28.38
C TYR A 176 8.83 -10.30 27.88
N GLN A 177 8.83 -11.62 27.64
CA GLN A 177 10.01 -12.38 27.23
C GLN A 177 9.88 -12.82 25.77
N SER A 178 10.80 -12.42 24.90
CA SER A 178 10.86 -12.82 23.49
C SER A 178 12.18 -13.52 23.19
N GLY A 179 12.16 -14.85 23.12
CA GLY A 179 13.38 -15.67 23.06
C GLY A 179 14.27 -15.38 24.29
N ALA A 180 15.49 -14.90 24.07
CA ALA A 180 16.39 -14.46 25.14
C ALA A 180 16.15 -13.02 25.62
N LEU A 181 15.40 -12.19 24.89
CA LEU A 181 15.21 -10.77 25.19
C LEU A 181 14.10 -10.54 26.23
N LYS A 182 14.37 -9.67 27.20
CA LYS A 182 13.35 -9.05 28.06
C LYS A 182 12.97 -7.71 27.45
N LEU A 183 11.73 -7.58 27.01
CA LEU A 183 11.20 -6.42 26.30
C LEU A 183 10.09 -5.76 27.11
N ARG A 184 9.80 -4.49 26.83
CA ARG A 184 8.78 -3.68 27.50
C ARG A 184 7.67 -3.28 26.52
N ALA A 185 6.45 -3.24 27.04
CA ALA A 185 5.24 -2.78 26.38
C ALA A 185 4.46 -1.87 27.33
N PHE A 186 3.39 -1.25 26.83
CA PHE A 186 2.39 -0.55 27.64
C PHE A 186 1.01 -1.16 27.41
N VAL A 187 0.26 -1.34 28.49
CA VAL A 187 -1.10 -1.92 28.47
C VAL A 187 -2.07 -1.03 29.25
N THR A 188 -3.34 -1.00 28.85
CA THR A 188 -4.41 -0.38 29.66
C THR A 188 -4.38 -0.96 31.08
N PRO A 189 -4.46 -0.16 32.16
CA PRO A 189 -4.49 -0.68 33.54
C PRO A 189 -5.74 -1.54 33.81
N ASP A 190 -5.66 -2.34 34.88
CA ASP A 190 -6.80 -3.08 35.40
C ASP A 190 -7.93 -2.10 35.80
N PRO A 191 -9.17 -2.25 35.27
CA PRO A 191 -10.29 -1.39 35.64
C PRO A 191 -10.76 -1.59 37.09
N GLY A 192 -10.40 -2.71 37.74
CA GLY A 192 -10.86 -3.05 39.09
C GLY A 192 -12.35 -3.44 39.21
N ASP A 193 -13.07 -3.54 38.09
CA ASP A 193 -14.50 -3.89 38.03
C ASP A 193 -14.77 -5.41 38.01
N GLY A 194 -13.72 -6.24 37.89
CA GLY A 194 -13.81 -7.69 37.77
C GLY A 194 -14.26 -8.19 36.38
N GLY A 195 -14.45 -7.29 35.42
CA GLY A 195 -14.81 -7.60 34.04
C GLY A 195 -13.63 -8.09 33.19
N LYS A 196 -13.95 -8.65 32.02
CA LYS A 196 -12.95 -9.02 31.00
C LYS A 196 -13.16 -8.22 29.72
N GLN A 197 -12.18 -7.37 29.41
CA GLN A 197 -12.16 -6.50 28.25
C GLN A 197 -11.55 -7.21 27.03
N PRO A 198 -12.09 -7.00 25.81
CA PRO A 198 -11.43 -7.45 24.60
C PRO A 198 -10.13 -6.66 24.39
N LEU A 199 -9.10 -7.32 23.85
CA LEU A 199 -7.76 -6.73 23.68
C LEU A 199 -7.50 -6.31 22.24
N MET A 200 -7.00 -5.09 22.04
CA MET A 200 -6.49 -4.58 20.78
C MET A 200 -4.98 -4.35 20.87
N VAL A 201 -4.20 -5.11 20.11
CA VAL A 201 -2.75 -4.88 19.94
C VAL A 201 -2.54 -3.90 18.79
N TRP A 202 -1.85 -2.78 19.03
CA TRP A 202 -1.62 -1.74 18.03
C TRP A 202 -0.14 -1.55 17.70
N LEU A 203 0.19 -1.60 16.42
CA LEU A 203 1.52 -1.41 15.86
C LEU A 203 1.57 -0.07 15.09
N THR A 204 2.48 0.82 15.50
CA THR A 204 2.61 2.19 15.01
C THR A 204 3.15 2.27 13.57
N GLY A 205 2.82 3.37 12.88
CA GLY A 205 3.45 3.71 11.59
C GLY A 205 4.83 4.34 11.77
N GLY A 206 5.66 4.29 10.73
CA GLY A 206 7.02 4.83 10.78
C GLY A 206 7.96 3.92 11.56
N ASP A 207 8.45 4.36 12.72
CA ASP A 207 9.16 3.46 13.63
C ASP A 207 8.16 2.59 14.39
N THR A 208 7.95 1.35 13.94
CA THR A 208 7.12 0.36 14.64
C THR A 208 7.87 -0.41 15.74
N ASN A 209 9.19 -0.25 15.89
CA ASN A 209 9.95 -0.86 16.99
C ASN A 209 9.91 0.03 18.24
N SER A 210 9.95 1.36 18.07
CA SER A 210 9.92 2.34 19.17
C SER A 210 8.53 2.94 19.38
N LEU A 211 8.23 3.32 20.62
CA LEU A 211 7.04 4.07 21.00
C LEU A 211 7.41 5.53 21.34
N GLY A 212 6.72 6.48 20.70
CA GLY A 212 6.72 7.90 21.08
C GLY A 212 5.54 8.24 21.98
N GLU A 213 4.96 9.42 21.83
CA GLU A 213 3.65 9.73 22.43
C GLU A 213 2.53 9.01 21.64
N PHE A 214 1.82 8.10 22.30
CA PHE A 214 0.80 7.24 21.66
C PHE A 214 -0.59 7.32 22.32
N TRP A 215 -0.72 8.01 23.47
CA TRP A 215 -1.95 8.03 24.27
C TRP A 215 -2.92 9.15 23.90
N THR A 216 -2.39 10.28 23.43
CA THR A 216 -3.11 11.49 23.00
C THR A 216 -3.74 11.27 21.63
N GLU A 217 -5.00 11.68 21.44
CA GLU A 217 -5.71 11.60 20.15
C GLU A 217 -5.10 12.60 19.16
N GLY A 218 -4.75 12.16 17.95
CA GLY A 218 -4.26 13.03 16.90
C GLY A 218 -5.38 13.77 16.17
N ASP A 219 -5.00 14.69 15.28
CA ASP A 219 -5.94 15.34 14.35
C ASP A 219 -6.82 14.32 13.62
N ALA A 220 -8.07 14.70 13.31
CA ALA A 220 -9.01 13.79 12.64
C ALA A 220 -8.51 13.22 11.30
N ALA A 221 -7.60 13.94 10.63
CA ALA A 221 -6.94 13.52 9.40
C ALA A 221 -5.70 12.60 9.60
N ASN A 222 -5.25 12.36 10.83
CA ASN A 222 -4.03 11.59 11.13
C ASN A 222 -4.02 10.97 12.55
N ASP A 223 -5.16 10.48 13.06
CA ASP A 223 -5.24 9.90 14.41
C ASP A 223 -4.59 8.50 14.48
N GLN A 224 -3.28 8.49 14.75
CA GLN A 224 -2.48 7.27 14.96
C GLN A 224 -2.47 6.78 16.42
N SER A 225 -3.25 7.39 17.32
CA SER A 225 -3.39 6.93 18.72
C SER A 225 -4.20 5.64 18.86
N ALA A 226 -5.01 5.32 17.84
CA ALA A 226 -6.07 4.31 17.89
C ALA A 226 -7.04 4.48 19.09
N SER A 227 -7.16 5.69 19.65
CA SER A 227 -7.88 5.99 20.90
C SER A 227 -9.35 5.55 20.89
N ALA A 228 -9.99 5.45 19.72
CA ALA A 228 -11.36 5.01 19.57
C ALA A 228 -11.63 3.61 20.15
N PHE A 229 -10.67 2.68 20.15
CA PHE A 229 -10.84 1.37 20.80
C PHE A 229 -10.85 1.48 22.32
N ARG A 230 -9.90 2.23 22.90
CA ARG A 230 -9.86 2.56 24.34
C ARG A 230 -11.15 3.24 24.79
N LYS A 231 -11.62 4.23 24.02
CA LYS A 231 -12.89 4.96 24.24
C LYS A 231 -14.13 4.06 24.15
N ALA A 232 -14.05 2.93 23.45
CA ALA A 232 -15.13 1.93 23.37
C ALA A 232 -15.06 0.87 24.48
N GLY A 233 -14.09 0.93 25.41
CA GLY A 233 -13.93 -0.06 26.48
C GLY A 233 -13.12 -1.30 26.10
N MET A 234 -12.28 -1.21 25.07
CA MET A 234 -11.27 -2.24 24.77
C MET A 234 -9.99 -1.98 25.56
N ALA A 235 -9.38 -3.04 26.10
CA ALA A 235 -8.00 -3.00 26.56
C ALA A 235 -7.08 -2.81 25.35
N MET A 236 -6.02 -2.02 25.50
CA MET A 236 -5.04 -1.73 24.46
C MET A 236 -3.66 -2.25 24.86
N LEU A 237 -2.91 -2.81 23.90
CA LEU A 237 -1.50 -3.17 24.05
C LEU A 237 -0.67 -2.45 22.99
N PHE A 238 0.35 -1.71 23.45
CA PHE A 238 1.36 -1.05 22.65
C PHE A 238 2.73 -1.70 22.96
N PRO A 239 3.23 -2.64 22.12
CA PRO A 239 4.54 -3.24 22.33
C PRO A 239 5.64 -2.35 21.73
N ALA A 240 6.70 -2.10 22.49
CA ALA A 240 7.98 -1.69 21.91
C ALA A 240 8.81 -2.97 21.69
N LEU A 241 9.51 -3.05 20.56
CA LEU A 241 10.13 -4.29 20.06
C LEU A 241 11.65 -4.28 20.28
N ARG A 242 12.35 -5.32 19.84
CA ARG A 242 13.83 -5.37 19.87
C ARG A 242 14.46 -4.14 19.21
N GLY A 243 15.45 -3.54 19.88
CA GLY A 243 16.15 -2.36 19.38
C GLY A 243 15.26 -1.14 19.12
N GLY A 244 14.13 -1.01 19.84
CA GLY A 244 13.30 0.19 19.92
C GLY A 244 13.28 0.77 21.34
N ASN A 245 13.25 2.10 21.46
CA ASN A 245 13.55 2.82 22.72
C ASN A 245 14.79 2.25 23.45
N ASP A 246 14.60 1.82 24.72
CA ASP A 246 15.61 1.26 25.62
C ASP A 246 15.58 -0.28 25.69
N ASN A 247 14.80 -0.95 24.83
CA ASN A 247 14.76 -2.41 24.76
C ASN A 247 16.08 -3.01 24.25
N PRO A 248 16.52 -4.17 24.79
CA PRO A 248 17.68 -4.89 24.30
C PRO A 248 17.48 -5.49 22.89
N GLY A 249 18.58 -5.98 22.32
CA GLY A 249 18.63 -6.55 20.98
C GLY A 249 18.98 -5.50 19.91
N GLN A 250 18.68 -5.82 18.66
CA GLN A 250 18.82 -4.92 17.53
C GLN A 250 17.57 -5.03 16.65
N ARG A 251 17.28 -3.97 15.89
CA ARG A 251 16.23 -4.02 14.85
C ARG A 251 16.62 -5.03 13.79
N GLU A 252 15.71 -5.95 13.51
CA GLU A 252 15.90 -6.98 12.50
C GLU A 252 15.03 -6.78 11.27
N TYR A 253 14.18 -5.74 11.22
CA TYR A 253 13.40 -5.33 10.04
C TYR A 253 12.35 -6.36 9.59
N PHE A 254 11.39 -6.59 10.50
CA PHE A 254 10.33 -7.58 10.44
C PHE A 254 10.76 -9.06 10.58
N TRP A 255 11.99 -9.35 10.99
CA TRP A 255 12.36 -10.73 11.36
C TRP A 255 11.86 -10.99 12.79
N GLY A 256 12.72 -10.87 13.80
CA GLY A 256 12.41 -11.07 15.20
C GLY A 256 11.28 -10.20 15.77
N GLU A 257 10.95 -9.07 15.12
CA GLU A 257 9.79 -8.25 15.48
C GLU A 257 8.46 -9.04 15.45
N VAL A 258 8.32 -10.03 14.56
CA VAL A 258 7.12 -10.88 14.49
C VAL A 258 6.94 -11.71 15.77
N GLN A 259 8.04 -12.26 16.28
CA GLN A 259 8.09 -13.00 17.54
C GLN A 259 7.89 -12.06 18.74
N ASP A 260 8.37 -10.81 18.67
CA ASP A 260 8.17 -9.82 19.73
C ASP A 260 6.70 -9.44 19.89
N VAL A 261 5.99 -9.19 18.79
CA VAL A 261 4.53 -8.92 18.85
C VAL A 261 3.77 -10.14 19.36
N ALA A 262 4.16 -11.35 18.93
CA ALA A 262 3.56 -12.60 19.42
C ALA A 262 3.72 -12.77 20.93
N ALA A 263 4.94 -12.55 21.44
CA ALA A 263 5.27 -12.67 22.85
C ALA A 263 4.56 -11.61 23.72
N ALA A 264 4.50 -10.36 23.28
CA ALA A 264 3.78 -9.30 23.98
C ALA A 264 2.27 -9.62 24.09
N MET A 265 1.68 -10.09 23.00
CA MET A 265 0.26 -10.46 22.94
C MET A 265 -0.07 -11.66 23.84
N LEU A 266 0.77 -12.69 23.82
CA LEU A 266 0.63 -13.85 24.71
C LEU A 266 0.86 -13.50 26.19
N GLN A 267 1.66 -12.47 26.49
CA GLN A 267 1.82 -11.96 27.85
C GLN A 267 0.59 -11.16 28.32
N ALA A 268 0.03 -10.31 27.46
CA ALA A 268 -1.20 -9.56 27.77
C ALA A 268 -2.43 -10.47 27.90
N ALA A 269 -2.50 -11.58 27.14
CA ALA A 269 -3.56 -12.58 27.25
C ALA A 269 -3.66 -13.26 28.63
N GLN A 270 -2.63 -13.16 29.47
CA GLN A 270 -2.60 -13.70 30.84
C GLN A 270 -3.10 -12.71 31.90
N LEU A 271 -3.40 -11.45 31.54
CA LEU A 271 -3.89 -10.45 32.48
C LEU A 271 -5.33 -10.79 32.93
N PRO A 272 -5.68 -10.66 34.23
CA PRO A 272 -6.94 -11.17 34.75
C PRO A 272 -8.17 -10.47 34.12
N TYR A 273 -8.05 -9.18 33.83
CA TYR A 273 -9.06 -8.33 33.18
C TYR A 273 -9.06 -8.42 31.64
N VAL A 274 -8.21 -9.24 31.02
CA VAL A 274 -8.22 -9.46 29.57
C VAL A 274 -9.08 -10.68 29.20
N ASP A 275 -9.89 -10.50 28.17
CA ASP A 275 -10.58 -11.58 27.47
C ASP A 275 -9.67 -12.18 26.40
N ALA A 276 -8.95 -13.25 26.78
CA ALA A 276 -8.07 -13.98 25.87
C ALA A 276 -8.80 -14.62 24.66
N SER A 277 -10.14 -14.70 24.67
CA SER A 277 -10.91 -15.15 23.50
C SER A 277 -11.10 -14.04 22.46
N ARG A 278 -11.10 -12.76 22.87
CA ARG A 278 -11.34 -11.57 22.03
C ARG A 278 -10.08 -10.70 21.89
N ILE A 279 -9.03 -11.30 21.34
CA ILE A 279 -7.79 -10.59 20.97
C ILE A 279 -7.82 -10.22 19.49
N TYR A 280 -7.50 -8.96 19.19
CA TYR A 280 -7.40 -8.39 17.84
C TYR A 280 -6.02 -7.77 17.64
N LEU A 281 -5.54 -7.80 16.40
CA LEU A 281 -4.28 -7.19 15.99
C LEU A 281 -4.55 -6.07 14.98
N ARG A 282 -3.88 -4.93 15.13
CA ARG A 282 -3.97 -3.82 14.20
C ARG A 282 -2.60 -3.17 14.00
N GLY A 283 -2.34 -2.71 12.78
CA GLY A 283 -1.21 -1.83 12.52
C GLY A 283 -1.53 -0.75 11.51
N HIS A 284 -0.71 0.29 11.47
CA HIS A 284 -0.71 1.33 10.45
C HIS A 284 0.64 1.40 9.72
N SER A 285 0.62 1.59 8.40
CA SER A 285 1.80 1.79 7.55
C SER A 285 2.84 0.68 7.78
N THR A 286 4.04 1.02 8.26
CA THR A 286 5.07 0.05 8.69
C THR A 286 4.57 -1.02 9.66
N GLY A 287 3.81 -0.61 10.70
CA GLY A 287 3.16 -1.54 11.64
C GLY A 287 2.06 -2.39 11.00
N ALA A 288 1.44 -1.94 9.90
CA ALA A 288 0.47 -2.76 9.16
C ALA A 288 1.15 -3.89 8.38
N THR A 289 2.34 -3.65 7.79
CA THR A 289 3.14 -4.71 7.18
C THR A 289 3.56 -5.74 8.23
N LEU A 290 4.02 -5.29 9.41
CA LEU A 290 4.31 -6.18 10.53
C LEU A 290 3.07 -6.96 10.99
N ALA A 291 1.89 -6.33 11.07
CA ALA A 291 0.65 -7.00 11.44
C ALA A 291 0.27 -8.14 10.47
N LEU A 292 0.48 -7.98 9.15
CA LEU A 292 0.23 -9.05 8.18
C LEU A 292 1.21 -10.22 8.32
N LEU A 293 2.49 -9.94 8.58
CA LEU A 293 3.49 -10.98 8.83
C LEU A 293 3.20 -11.74 10.14
N THR A 294 2.77 -11.02 11.17
CA THR A 294 2.32 -11.60 12.45
C THR A 294 1.01 -12.39 12.31
N ALA A 295 0.10 -12.02 11.40
CA ALA A 295 -1.05 -12.85 11.05
C ALA A 295 -0.63 -14.13 10.32
N ALA A 296 0.33 -14.03 9.39
CA ALA A 296 0.87 -15.16 8.64
C ALA A 296 1.80 -16.07 9.48
N ALA A 297 2.23 -15.63 10.65
CA ALA A 297 2.82 -16.49 11.69
C ALA A 297 1.80 -17.45 12.33
N GLY A 298 0.50 -17.27 12.06
CA GLY A 298 -0.56 -18.20 12.46
C GLY A 298 -1.03 -18.06 13.91
N LEU A 299 -0.94 -16.85 14.48
CA LEU A 299 -1.39 -16.58 15.84
C LEU A 299 -2.93 -16.58 15.97
N PRO A 300 -3.49 -17.04 17.11
CA PRO A 300 -4.93 -17.10 17.33
C PRO A 300 -5.50 -15.74 17.72
N VAL A 301 -5.80 -14.90 16.71
CA VAL A 301 -6.52 -13.62 16.87
C VAL A 301 -7.87 -13.67 16.16
N GLN A 302 -8.89 -13.02 16.72
CA GLN A 302 -10.23 -12.96 16.12
C GLN A 302 -10.29 -12.08 14.87
N GLY A 303 -9.40 -11.09 14.76
CA GLY A 303 -9.39 -10.17 13.64
C GLY A 303 -8.07 -9.42 13.51
N VAL A 304 -7.66 -9.15 12.28
CA VAL A 304 -6.48 -8.37 11.93
C VAL A 304 -6.88 -7.20 11.03
N PHE A 305 -6.46 -5.99 11.35
CA PHE A 305 -6.76 -4.80 10.54
C PHE A 305 -5.46 -4.08 10.15
N ALA A 306 -5.04 -4.24 8.90
CA ALA A 306 -3.78 -3.71 8.37
C ALA A 306 -4.06 -2.46 7.55
N PHE A 307 -3.80 -1.27 8.12
CA PHE A 307 -4.04 0.02 7.50
C PHE A 307 -2.81 0.49 6.70
N GLY A 308 -2.88 0.44 5.38
CA GLY A 308 -1.84 0.90 4.45
C GLY A 308 -0.52 0.13 4.45
N PRO A 309 -0.48 -1.20 4.56
CA PRO A 309 0.78 -1.95 4.51
C PRO A 309 1.48 -1.78 3.16
N VAL A 310 2.82 -1.72 3.19
CA VAL A 310 3.64 -2.03 2.02
C VAL A 310 3.71 -3.55 1.86
N ASP A 311 3.69 -4.00 0.62
CA ASP A 311 3.59 -5.39 0.18
C ASP A 311 4.95 -6.12 0.13
N ASP A 312 6.00 -5.40 -0.27
CA ASP A 312 7.39 -5.90 -0.30
C ASP A 312 8.35 -4.95 0.42
N VAL A 313 9.34 -5.50 1.13
CA VAL A 313 10.27 -4.71 1.95
C VAL A 313 11.28 -3.88 1.16
N GLY A 314 11.50 -4.20 -0.12
CA GLY A 314 12.22 -3.33 -1.07
C GLY A 314 11.46 -2.03 -1.38
N GLY A 315 10.20 -1.92 -0.99
CA GLY A 315 9.41 -0.68 -1.03
C GLY A 315 9.69 0.31 0.11
N TYR A 316 10.46 -0.06 1.15
CA TYR A 316 10.86 0.84 2.22
C TYR A 316 12.22 1.50 1.95
N ASP A 317 12.28 2.83 2.10
CA ASP A 317 13.53 3.61 2.18
C ASP A 317 14.19 3.44 3.55
N TRP A 318 14.64 2.21 3.81
CA TRP A 318 15.33 1.81 5.03
C TRP A 318 16.84 1.76 4.81
N PRO A 319 17.66 1.92 5.86
CA PRO A 319 19.12 1.89 5.76
C PRO A 319 19.68 0.45 5.65
N VAL A 320 19.11 -0.33 4.72
CA VAL A 320 19.40 -1.74 4.45
C VAL A 320 19.75 -1.91 2.97
N LYS A 321 20.97 -2.37 2.68
CA LYS A 321 21.37 -2.78 1.33
C LYS A 321 20.75 -4.14 1.01
N TRP A 322 19.48 -4.13 0.58
CA TRP A 322 18.74 -5.34 0.22
C TRP A 322 19.48 -6.25 -0.78
N SER A 323 20.33 -5.71 -1.65
CA SER A 323 21.17 -6.47 -2.59
C SER A 323 22.32 -7.27 -1.94
N LEU A 324 22.57 -7.12 -0.63
CA LEU A 324 23.56 -7.90 0.12
C LEU A 324 22.94 -9.06 0.92
N LEU A 325 21.61 -9.15 0.98
CA LEU A 325 20.92 -10.28 1.61
C LEU A 325 20.55 -11.34 0.56
N PRO A 326 20.47 -12.62 0.96
CA PRO A 326 19.84 -13.64 0.12
C PRO A 326 18.43 -13.19 -0.28
N ALA A 327 18.02 -13.48 -1.51
CA ALA A 327 16.64 -13.27 -1.94
C ALA A 327 15.63 -13.94 -0.98
N GLU A 328 16.03 -15.05 -0.34
CA GLU A 328 15.22 -15.73 0.68
C GLU A 328 14.81 -14.82 1.85
N GLU A 329 15.72 -13.99 2.35
CA GLU A 329 15.37 -13.08 3.46
C GLU A 329 14.40 -11.98 3.04
N LYS A 330 14.35 -11.59 1.76
CA LYS A 330 13.39 -10.59 1.27
C LYS A 330 11.98 -11.14 1.33
N TRP A 331 11.71 -12.27 0.69
CA TRP A 331 10.36 -12.82 0.64
C TRP A 331 9.88 -13.34 2.00
N LEU A 332 10.78 -13.80 2.87
CA LEU A 332 10.47 -14.07 4.29
C LEU A 332 10.11 -12.82 5.11
N ARG A 333 10.20 -11.60 4.58
CA ARG A 333 9.79 -10.33 5.24
C ARG A 333 8.66 -9.60 4.53
N SER A 334 8.29 -10.01 3.32
CA SER A 334 7.33 -9.31 2.48
C SER A 334 5.97 -10.00 2.55
N PRO A 335 4.90 -9.37 3.09
CA PRO A 335 3.61 -10.04 3.30
C PRO A 335 2.96 -10.53 2.00
N LEU A 336 3.35 -9.97 0.83
CA LEU A 336 2.90 -10.38 -0.50
C LEU A 336 2.91 -11.91 -0.72
N TYR A 337 3.94 -12.59 -0.20
CA TYR A 337 4.10 -14.04 -0.38
C TYR A 337 3.35 -14.89 0.66
N TRP A 338 2.86 -14.29 1.74
CA TRP A 338 2.41 -15.00 2.96
C TRP A 338 0.92 -14.91 3.24
N LEU A 339 0.14 -14.18 2.44
CA LEU A 339 -1.31 -14.04 2.62
C LEU A 339 -2.07 -15.37 2.53
N HIS A 340 -1.50 -16.38 1.87
CA HIS A 340 -2.07 -17.73 1.81
C HIS A 340 -2.05 -18.45 3.16
N ALA A 341 -1.09 -18.13 4.03
CA ALA A 341 -0.91 -18.76 5.35
C ALA A 341 -1.77 -18.13 6.46
N ILE A 342 -2.44 -17.00 6.19
CA ILE A 342 -3.27 -16.28 7.16
C ILE A 342 -4.55 -17.06 7.47
N LYS A 343 -4.78 -17.38 8.76
CA LYS A 343 -5.92 -18.18 9.24
C LYS A 343 -6.98 -17.37 10.00
N SER A 344 -6.66 -16.15 10.41
CA SER A 344 -7.57 -15.23 11.10
C SER A 344 -8.23 -14.26 10.11
N PRO A 345 -9.51 -13.86 10.33
CA PRO A 345 -10.17 -12.82 9.55
C PRO A 345 -9.30 -11.55 9.49
N THR A 346 -8.95 -11.11 8.29
CA THR A 346 -7.93 -10.09 8.06
C THR A 346 -8.39 -9.10 7.01
N TRP A 347 -8.39 -7.81 7.34
CA TRP A 347 -8.75 -6.73 6.42
C TRP A 347 -7.53 -5.88 6.11
N ILE A 348 -7.13 -5.88 4.84
CA ILE A 348 -6.12 -4.98 4.26
C ILE A 348 -6.85 -3.74 3.77
N ILE A 349 -6.55 -2.58 4.36
CA ILE A 349 -7.33 -1.34 4.27
C ILE A 349 -6.43 -0.20 3.79
N GLU A 350 -6.81 0.57 2.77
CA GLU A 350 -6.05 1.75 2.32
C GLU A 350 -6.99 2.80 1.67
N GLY A 351 -6.63 4.08 1.75
CA GLY A 351 -7.37 5.17 1.13
C GLY A 351 -7.10 5.29 -0.38
N SER A 352 -8.13 5.57 -1.18
CA SER A 352 -7.99 5.68 -2.63
C SER A 352 -7.39 7.02 -3.11
N ARG A 353 -7.42 8.07 -2.28
CA ARG A 353 -6.74 9.35 -2.57
C ARG A 353 -5.25 9.26 -2.24
N ARG A 354 -4.44 10.06 -2.95
CA ARG A 354 -3.02 10.25 -2.60
C ARG A 354 -2.86 11.28 -1.46
N PRO A 355 -1.86 11.12 -0.58
CA PRO A 355 -0.86 10.05 -0.53
C PRO A 355 -1.45 8.72 -0.03
N SER A 356 -1.12 7.59 -0.68
CA SER A 356 -1.59 6.26 -0.26
C SER A 356 -0.75 5.11 -0.84
N ASN A 357 -0.73 3.98 -0.13
CA ASN A 357 -0.12 2.73 -0.59
C ASN A 357 -1.11 1.90 -1.43
N ILE A 358 -2.05 2.54 -2.15
CA ILE A 358 -3.13 1.85 -2.88
C ILE A 358 -2.60 0.84 -3.91
N ASN A 359 -1.47 1.13 -4.56
CA ASN A 359 -0.80 0.20 -5.47
C ASN A 359 -0.28 -1.07 -4.78
N SER A 360 0.03 -1.00 -3.48
CA SER A 360 0.44 -2.14 -2.66
C SER A 360 -0.77 -2.95 -2.19
N LEU A 361 -1.90 -2.29 -1.87
CA LEU A 361 -3.18 -2.98 -1.71
C LEU A 361 -3.50 -3.80 -2.97
N ASP A 362 -3.48 -3.19 -4.16
CA ASP A 362 -3.80 -3.88 -5.42
C ASP A 362 -2.93 -5.14 -5.65
N ARG A 363 -1.62 -5.08 -5.35
CA ARG A 363 -0.72 -6.24 -5.45
C ARG A 363 -1.03 -7.32 -4.40
N LEU A 364 -1.26 -6.94 -3.14
CA LEU A 364 -1.69 -7.86 -2.07
C LEU A 364 -3.02 -8.54 -2.40
N CYS A 365 -3.96 -7.84 -3.06
CA CYS A 365 -5.27 -8.39 -3.40
C CYS A 365 -5.24 -9.36 -4.59
N ALA A 366 -4.26 -9.20 -5.49
CA ALA A 366 -4.01 -10.08 -6.63
C ALA A 366 -3.17 -11.32 -6.29
N ALA A 367 -2.38 -11.27 -5.21
CA ALA A 367 -1.51 -12.36 -4.77
C ALA A 367 -2.29 -13.58 -4.21
N PRO A 368 -1.67 -14.79 -4.18
CA PRO A 368 -2.24 -15.96 -3.53
C PRO A 368 -2.53 -15.71 -2.04
N ARG A 369 -3.81 -15.75 -1.68
CA ARG A 369 -4.32 -15.42 -0.33
C ARG A 369 -5.42 -16.36 0.12
N SER A 370 -5.57 -16.53 1.44
CA SER A 370 -6.65 -17.34 2.00
C SER A 370 -8.00 -16.62 1.90
N GLN A 371 -9.10 -17.36 2.09
CA GLN A 371 -10.46 -16.79 2.14
C GLN A 371 -10.69 -15.83 3.32
N GLN A 372 -9.79 -15.84 4.32
CA GLN A 372 -9.82 -14.96 5.49
C GLN A 372 -9.24 -13.57 5.19
N VAL A 373 -8.55 -13.38 4.04
CA VAL A 373 -7.94 -12.11 3.65
C VAL A 373 -8.88 -11.31 2.76
N HIS A 374 -9.38 -10.20 3.29
CA HIS A 374 -10.28 -9.25 2.66
C HIS A 374 -9.54 -7.95 2.30
N CYS A 375 -9.92 -7.34 1.18
CA CYS A 375 -9.34 -6.09 0.70
C CYS A 375 -10.38 -4.96 0.72
N VAL A 376 -9.97 -3.79 1.19
CA VAL A 376 -10.84 -2.63 1.43
C VAL A 376 -10.13 -1.36 0.91
N SER A 377 -10.57 -0.87 -0.25
CA SER A 377 -10.22 0.44 -0.79
C SER A 377 -11.23 1.46 -0.29
N VAL A 378 -10.79 2.41 0.55
CA VAL A 378 -11.65 3.41 1.19
C VAL A 378 -11.73 4.66 0.34
N GLN A 379 -12.91 4.92 -0.20
CA GLN A 379 -13.14 5.99 -1.15
C GLN A 379 -13.24 7.34 -0.45
N GLY A 380 -12.52 8.34 -0.99
CA GLY A 380 -12.52 9.70 -0.46
C GLY A 380 -11.55 9.96 0.69
N ALA A 381 -10.82 8.94 1.17
CA ALA A 381 -9.74 9.06 2.14
C ALA A 381 -8.36 8.81 1.52
N ASP A 382 -7.31 9.26 2.20
CA ASP A 382 -5.90 8.95 1.95
C ASP A 382 -5.31 8.09 3.10
N HIS A 383 -4.00 7.82 3.06
CA HIS A 383 -3.29 6.93 4.01
C HIS A 383 -3.54 7.24 5.49
N PHE A 384 -3.73 8.50 5.83
CA PHE A 384 -3.84 8.99 7.21
C PHE A 384 -5.30 9.26 7.59
N SER A 385 -6.05 9.93 6.70
CA SER A 385 -7.46 10.31 6.95
C SER A 385 -8.42 9.12 7.01
N VAL A 386 -8.04 7.97 6.45
CA VAL A 386 -8.76 6.69 6.60
C VAL A 386 -8.79 6.19 8.05
N LEU A 387 -7.82 6.60 8.89
CA LEU A 387 -7.64 6.06 10.23
C LEU A 387 -8.83 6.36 11.14
N GLN A 388 -9.05 7.62 11.53
CA GLN A 388 -10.01 7.95 12.59
C GLN A 388 -11.45 7.43 12.33
N PRO A 389 -12.09 7.68 11.16
CA PRO A 389 -13.48 7.31 10.95
C PRO A 389 -13.66 5.78 10.90
N LEU A 390 -12.77 5.05 10.22
CA LEU A 390 -12.88 3.60 10.16
C LEU A 390 -12.50 2.92 11.49
N THR A 391 -11.55 3.48 12.24
CA THR A 391 -11.24 3.02 13.62
C THR A 391 -12.48 3.09 14.50
N ARG A 392 -13.23 4.20 14.47
CA ARG A 392 -14.47 4.38 15.24
C ARG A 392 -15.55 3.36 14.85
N ARG A 393 -15.74 3.08 13.55
CA ARG A 393 -16.68 2.06 13.06
C ARG A 393 -16.29 0.64 13.49
N ILE A 394 -15.01 0.26 13.31
CA ILE A 394 -14.51 -1.06 13.72
C ILE A 394 -14.68 -1.23 15.24
N ALA A 395 -14.25 -0.25 16.05
CA ALA A 395 -14.35 -0.29 17.51
C ALA A 395 -15.79 -0.57 17.99
N GLY A 396 -16.77 0.17 17.44
CA GLY A 396 -18.18 -0.04 17.77
C GLY A 396 -18.68 -1.44 17.38
N GLN A 397 -18.30 -1.96 16.21
CA GLN A 397 -18.72 -3.30 15.78
C GLN A 397 -18.12 -4.41 16.66
N LEU A 398 -16.83 -4.33 17.00
CA LEU A 398 -16.15 -5.31 17.84
C LEU A 398 -16.69 -5.37 19.27
N VAL A 399 -16.92 -4.21 19.91
CA VAL A 399 -17.45 -4.15 21.29
C VAL A 399 -18.91 -4.61 21.35
N MET A 400 -19.71 -4.36 20.32
CA MET A 400 -21.05 -4.95 20.19
C MET A 400 -21.06 -6.45 19.84
N GLY A 401 -19.90 -7.10 19.68
CA GLY A 401 -19.79 -8.51 19.27
C GLY A 401 -20.36 -8.79 17.88
N ARG A 402 -20.48 -7.78 17.01
CA ARG A 402 -21.07 -7.89 15.67
C ARG A 402 -20.00 -8.32 14.66
N PRO A 403 -20.31 -9.20 13.69
CA PRO A 403 -19.43 -9.47 12.57
C PRO A 403 -19.02 -8.17 11.87
N LEU A 404 -17.73 -7.97 11.63
CA LEU A 404 -17.27 -6.79 10.92
C LEU A 404 -17.68 -6.87 9.45
N GLN A 405 -18.34 -5.82 8.97
CA GLN A 405 -18.79 -5.69 7.59
C GLN A 405 -18.13 -4.48 6.96
N LEU A 406 -17.11 -4.76 6.14
CA LEU A 406 -16.45 -3.81 5.25
C LEU A 406 -16.60 -4.31 3.81
N GLN A 407 -16.89 -3.38 2.89
CA GLN A 407 -16.99 -3.63 1.46
C GLN A 407 -15.63 -3.48 0.77
N ARG A 408 -15.50 -3.97 -0.47
CA ARG A 408 -14.27 -3.78 -1.27
C ARG A 408 -14.00 -2.31 -1.54
N ASP A 409 -15.05 -1.56 -1.87
CA ASP A 409 -14.99 -0.14 -2.23
C ASP A 409 -15.81 0.66 -1.21
N GLU A 410 -15.29 0.67 0.02
CA GLU A 410 -15.95 1.22 1.20
C GLU A 410 -16.06 2.75 1.12
N LYS A 411 -17.12 3.30 1.72
CA LYS A 411 -17.34 4.75 1.83
C LYS A 411 -17.42 5.14 3.31
N LEU A 412 -16.91 6.32 3.64
CA LEU A 412 -16.93 6.91 4.98
C LEU A 412 -18.24 7.66 5.24
#